data_AF-A0A952JNL2-F1
#
_entry.id   AF-A0A952JNL2-F1
#
_cell.length_a   1.000
_cell.length_b   1.000
_cell.length_c   1.000
_cell.angle_alpha   90.00
_cell.angle_beta   90.00
_cell.angle_gamma   90.00
#
_symmetry.space_group_name_H-M   'P 1'
#
loop_
_entity.id
_entity.type
_entity.pdbx_description
1 polymer ?
#
loop_
_entity_poly.entity_id
_entity_poly.type
_entity_poly.pdbx_seq_one_letter_code
_entity_poly.pdbx_strand_id
1 'polypeptide(L)'
;MENNYQLKELKKAILFLKRKEIIRNNTDVARELKISSSYLSQMLHGNKPFTEAFFKKFENSFNISLSDPFSYTDLDWVVAEPGKATPAPDNNKELFSSMKKLLRLKDQETESQKKIIACQQQLITNLQKEIELLRPLVKQME
;
A
#
# COMPACT_ATOMS: atom_id res chain seq x y z
N MET A 1 -11.43 8.21 -18.50
CA MET A 1 -11.80 8.01 -17.07
C MET A 1 -10.62 7.53 -16.23
N GLU A 2 -9.69 6.75 -16.78
CA GLU A 2 -8.52 6.16 -16.09
C GLU A 2 -7.52 7.18 -15.50
N ASN A 3 -7.25 8.28 -16.23
CA ASN A 3 -6.31 9.33 -15.80
C ASN A 3 -6.74 10.06 -14.50
N ASN A 4 -8.04 10.13 -14.23
CA ASN A 4 -8.58 10.79 -13.03
C ASN A 4 -8.47 9.89 -11.78
N TYR A 5 -8.57 8.57 -11.96
CA TYR A 5 -8.33 7.59 -10.91
C TYR A 5 -6.85 7.58 -10.50
N GLN A 6 -5.96 7.50 -11.49
CA GLN A 6 -4.51 7.53 -11.30
C GLN A 6 -4.03 8.83 -10.61
N LEU A 7 -4.60 9.98 -11.00
CA LEU A 7 -4.34 11.27 -10.34
C LEU A 7 -4.73 11.25 -8.85
N LYS A 8 -5.87 10.62 -8.53
CA LYS A 8 -6.37 10.52 -7.15
C LYS A 8 -5.44 9.67 -6.28
N GLU A 9 -5.01 8.52 -6.78
CA GLU A 9 -4.09 7.63 -6.05
C GLU A 9 -2.71 8.27 -5.85
N LEU A 10 -2.18 8.99 -6.84
CA LEU A 10 -0.92 9.73 -6.66
C LEU A 10 -1.04 10.82 -5.59
N LYS A 11 -2.13 11.60 -5.61
CA LYS A 11 -2.35 12.67 -4.60
C LYS A 11 -2.44 12.08 -3.20
N LYS A 12 -3.13 10.95 -3.05
CA LYS A 12 -3.20 10.20 -1.79
C LYS A 12 -1.82 9.73 -1.33
N ALA A 13 -1.02 9.15 -2.22
CA ALA A 13 0.31 8.68 -1.89
C ALA A 13 1.26 9.81 -1.48
N ILE A 14 1.26 10.94 -2.18
CA ILE A 14 2.05 12.12 -1.80
C ILE A 14 1.59 12.66 -0.43
N LEU A 15 0.28 12.67 -0.16
CA LEU A 15 -0.24 13.09 1.14
C LEU A 15 0.21 12.13 2.25
N PHE A 16 0.18 10.82 2.00
CA PHE A 16 0.67 9.79 2.91
C PHE A 16 2.15 10.02 3.25
N LEU A 17 3.00 10.20 2.24
CA LEU A 17 4.44 10.44 2.42
C LEU A 17 4.71 11.70 3.24
N LYS A 18 3.94 12.79 3.02
CA LYS A 18 4.06 14.03 3.80
C LYS A 18 3.73 13.82 5.28
N ARG A 19 2.67 13.07 5.56
CA ARG A 19 2.19 12.83 6.93
C ARG A 19 3.03 11.80 7.69
N LYS A 20 3.76 10.93 6.98
CA LYS A 20 4.81 10.05 7.54
C LYS A 20 6.16 10.76 7.72
N GLU A 21 6.22 12.06 7.43
CA GLU A 21 7.45 12.87 7.49
C GLU A 21 8.59 12.38 6.58
N ILE A 22 8.28 11.51 5.60
CA ILE A 22 9.22 11.02 4.59
C ILE A 22 9.57 12.14 3.61
N ILE A 23 8.61 13.01 3.32
CA ILE A 23 8.79 14.23 2.52
C ILE A 23 8.16 15.42 3.24
N ARG A 24 8.68 16.64 3.02
CA ARG A 24 8.09 17.87 3.60
C ARG A 24 7.14 18.55 2.62
N ASN A 25 7.43 18.47 1.32
CA ASN A 25 6.66 19.15 0.28
C ASN A 25 6.70 18.39 -1.06
N ASN A 26 5.96 18.88 -2.06
CA ASN A 26 5.93 18.25 -3.38
C ASN A 26 7.29 18.36 -4.11
N THR A 27 8.13 19.34 -3.76
CA THR A 27 9.48 19.48 -4.33
C THR A 27 10.41 18.34 -3.92
N ASP A 28 10.22 17.75 -2.74
CA ASP A 28 10.97 16.55 -2.33
C ASP A 28 10.60 15.34 -3.20
N VAL A 29 9.32 15.22 -3.59
CA VAL A 29 8.87 14.20 -4.55
C VAL A 29 9.57 14.39 -5.89
N ALA A 30 9.61 15.63 -6.40
CA ALA A 30 10.29 15.91 -7.67
C ALA A 30 11.79 15.58 -7.59
N ARG A 31 12.43 15.87 -6.45
CA ARG A 31 13.84 15.58 -6.19
C ARG A 31 14.12 14.07 -6.22
N GLU A 32 13.35 13.27 -5.47
CA GLU A 32 13.60 11.82 -5.42
C GLU A 32 13.29 11.13 -6.74
N LEU A 33 12.28 11.61 -7.46
CA LEU A 33 11.99 11.11 -8.79
C LEU A 33 12.94 11.67 -9.87
N LYS A 34 13.88 12.55 -9.52
CA LYS A 34 14.79 13.23 -10.46
C LYS A 34 14.04 13.85 -11.65
N ILE A 35 12.94 14.55 -11.38
CA ILE A 35 12.13 15.28 -12.35
C ILE A 35 12.05 16.75 -11.96
N SER A 36 11.64 17.62 -12.90
CA SER A 36 11.40 19.02 -12.53
C SER A 36 10.14 19.18 -11.68
N SER A 37 10.18 20.12 -10.74
CA SER A 37 9.01 20.48 -9.92
C SER A 37 7.84 20.99 -10.75
N SER A 38 8.14 21.71 -11.84
CA SER A 38 7.13 22.16 -12.81
C SER A 38 6.44 20.99 -13.51
N TYR A 39 7.19 19.94 -13.86
CA TYR A 39 6.64 18.74 -14.49
C TYR A 39 5.71 17.97 -13.53
N LEU A 40 6.14 17.76 -12.28
CA LEU A 40 5.30 17.18 -11.24
C LEU A 40 4.04 18.02 -11.00
N SER A 41 4.16 19.34 -10.97
CA SER A 41 3.01 20.24 -10.80
C SER A 41 2.01 20.09 -11.95
N GLN A 42 2.47 20.08 -13.21
CA GLN A 42 1.60 19.87 -14.37
C GLN A 42 0.87 18.52 -14.31
N MET A 43 1.54 17.47 -13.83
CA MET A 43 0.93 16.16 -13.60
C MET A 43 -0.16 16.22 -12.51
N LEU A 44 0.11 16.84 -11.36
CA LEU A 44 -0.86 16.94 -10.25
C LEU A 44 -2.08 17.80 -10.56
N HIS A 45 -1.99 18.69 -11.54
CA HIS A 45 -3.11 19.48 -12.06
C HIS A 45 -3.83 18.81 -13.23
N GLY A 46 -3.40 17.62 -13.67
CA GLY A 46 -4.01 16.89 -14.78
C GLY A 46 -3.66 17.43 -16.17
N ASN A 47 -2.70 18.36 -16.26
CA ASN A 47 -2.24 18.98 -17.51
C ASN A 47 -1.24 18.09 -18.27
N LYS A 48 -0.69 17.07 -17.61
CA LYS A 48 0.13 16.03 -18.25
C LYS A 48 -0.36 14.64 -17.83
N PRO A 49 -0.43 13.69 -18.78
CA PRO A 49 -0.82 12.32 -18.47
C PRO A 49 0.27 11.62 -17.65
N PHE A 50 -0.17 10.66 -16.84
CA PHE A 50 0.73 9.74 -16.15
C PHE A 50 1.14 8.60 -17.07
N THR A 51 2.37 8.11 -16.89
CA THR A 51 2.86 6.91 -17.57
C THR A 51 3.06 5.80 -16.54
N GLU A 52 2.92 4.54 -16.97
CA GLU A 52 3.22 3.40 -16.09
C GLU A 52 4.66 3.44 -15.57
N ALA A 53 5.60 3.90 -16.41
CA ALA A 53 7.00 4.11 -16.03
C ALA A 53 7.16 5.12 -14.88
N PHE A 54 6.34 6.18 -14.85
CA PHE A 54 6.33 7.13 -13.74
C PHE A 54 5.87 6.45 -12.45
N PHE A 55 4.80 5.65 -12.48
CA PHE A 55 4.30 4.97 -11.30
C PHE A 55 5.27 3.94 -10.74
N LYS A 56 5.88 3.11 -11.59
CA LYS A 56 6.93 2.17 -11.17
C LYS A 56 8.12 2.91 -10.54
N LYS A 57 8.53 4.04 -11.12
CA LYS A 57 9.59 4.87 -10.54
C LYS A 57 9.18 5.43 -9.18
N PHE A 58 7.94 5.86 -9.04
CA PHE A 58 7.39 6.39 -7.78
C PHE A 58 7.38 5.34 -6.68
N GLU A 59 6.81 4.17 -6.96
CA GLU A 59 6.77 3.02 -6.06
C GLU A 59 8.17 2.61 -5.60
N ASN A 60 9.11 2.48 -6.53
CA ASN A 60 10.49 2.12 -6.23
C ASN A 60 11.23 3.19 -5.41
N SER A 61 11.02 4.48 -5.70
CA SER A 61 11.74 5.57 -5.03
C SER A 61 11.31 5.74 -3.57
N PHE A 62 10.06 5.42 -3.26
CA PHE A 62 9.50 5.56 -1.92
C PHE A 62 9.26 4.23 -1.21
N ASN A 63 9.58 3.11 -1.85
CA ASN A 63 9.33 1.75 -1.37
C ASN A 63 7.87 1.56 -0.91
N ILE A 64 6.93 2.00 -1.75
CA ILE A 64 5.48 1.88 -1.53
C ILE A 64 4.81 1.23 -2.74
N SER A 65 3.65 0.63 -2.53
CA SER A 65 2.78 0.15 -3.63
C SER A 65 1.54 1.03 -3.71
N LEU A 66 1.29 1.61 -4.88
CA LEU A 66 0.09 2.40 -5.18
C LEU A 66 -1.13 1.51 -5.41
N SER A 67 -0.90 0.21 -5.58
CA SER A 67 -1.94 -0.82 -5.63
C SER A 67 -2.29 -1.40 -4.26
N ASP A 68 -1.56 -1.01 -3.20
CA ASP A 68 -1.83 -1.52 -1.86
C ASP A 68 -3.15 -0.95 -1.34
N PRO A 69 -4.16 -1.79 -1.04
CA PRO A 69 -5.43 -1.32 -0.55
C PRO A 69 -5.26 -0.65 0.82
N PHE A 70 -5.62 0.65 0.88
CA PHE A 70 -5.82 1.47 2.08
C PHE A 70 -6.01 0.61 3.35
N SER A 71 -5.06 0.70 4.28
CA SER A 71 -5.16 0.07 5.60
C SER A 71 -6.16 0.81 6.49
N TYR A 72 -6.62 0.17 7.58
CA TYR A 72 -7.46 0.82 8.59
C TYR A 72 -6.87 2.16 9.07
N THR A 73 -5.56 2.22 9.25
CA THR A 73 -4.87 3.45 9.62
C THR A 73 -5.05 4.54 8.58
N ASP A 74 -5.05 4.22 7.28
CA ASP A 74 -5.17 5.21 6.20
C ASP A 74 -6.54 5.91 6.16
N LEU A 75 -7.58 5.29 6.72
CA LEU A 75 -8.95 5.83 6.69
C LEU A 75 -9.24 6.87 7.78
N ASP A 76 -8.58 6.78 8.94
CA ASP A 76 -8.58 7.88 9.92
C ASP A 76 -7.97 9.15 9.32
N TRP A 77 -7.02 9.01 8.41
CA TRP A 77 -6.27 10.12 7.83
C TRP A 77 -6.99 10.81 6.66
N VAL A 78 -7.80 10.10 5.86
CA VAL A 78 -8.58 10.68 4.76
C VAL A 78 -9.72 11.59 5.26
N VAL A 79 -10.22 11.35 6.47
CA VAL A 79 -11.36 12.09 7.05
C VAL A 79 -10.91 13.36 7.78
N ALA A 80 -9.65 13.45 8.21
CA ALA A 80 -9.10 14.63 8.87
C ALA A 80 -8.50 15.63 7.85
N GLU A 81 -9.31 16.58 7.37
CA GLU A 81 -8.77 17.82 6.79
C GLU A 81 -8.17 18.70 7.92
N PRO A 82 -6.90 19.13 7.83
CA PRO A 82 -6.34 20.07 8.80
C PRO A 82 -7.09 21.41 8.67
N GLY A 83 -7.72 21.86 9.75
CA GLY A 83 -8.33 23.19 9.83
C GLY A 83 -9.81 23.31 9.44
N LYS A 84 -10.49 22.21 9.07
CA LYS A 84 -11.96 22.23 8.94
C LYS A 84 -12.63 21.40 10.03
N ALA A 85 -13.05 22.09 11.09
CA ALA A 85 -14.08 21.59 12.00
C ALA A 85 -15.46 21.70 11.34
N THR A 86 -15.66 21.08 10.18
CA THR A 86 -17.02 20.88 9.67
C THR A 86 -17.40 19.44 9.94
N PRO A 87 -18.41 19.19 10.79
CA PRO A 87 -18.92 17.84 10.97
C PRO A 87 -19.43 17.38 9.61
N ALA A 88 -18.82 16.34 9.04
CA ALA A 88 -19.40 15.68 7.88
C ALA A 88 -20.86 15.32 8.22
N PRO A 89 -21.81 15.46 7.28
CA PRO A 89 -23.22 15.09 7.51
C PRO A 89 -23.29 13.67 8.06
N ASP A 90 -24.22 13.39 8.98
CA ASP A 90 -24.19 12.17 9.82
C ASP A 90 -24.08 10.85 9.02
N ASN A 91 -24.65 10.79 7.80
CA ASN A 91 -24.51 9.65 6.89
C ASN A 91 -23.06 9.34 6.51
N ASN A 92 -22.19 10.35 6.39
CA ASN A 92 -20.78 10.15 6.11
C ASN A 92 -20.05 9.59 7.34
N LYS A 93 -20.43 9.99 8.55
CA LYS A 93 -19.81 9.43 9.78
C LYS A 93 -20.12 7.94 9.93
N GLU A 94 -21.37 7.54 9.68
CA GLU A 94 -21.75 6.12 9.71
C GLU A 94 -21.08 5.31 8.61
N LEU A 95 -20.96 5.87 7.40
CA LEU A 95 -20.22 5.25 6.30
C LEU A 95 -18.74 5.07 6.66
N PHE A 96 -18.07 6.12 7.15
CA PHE A 96 -16.67 6.05 7.57
C PHE A 96 -16.44 5.09 8.73
N SER A 97 -17.35 5.07 9.72
CA SER A 97 -17.32 4.10 10.83
C SER A 97 -17.46 2.66 10.33
N SER A 98 -18.37 2.43 9.39
CA SER A 98 -18.58 1.12 8.76
C SER A 98 -17.37 0.67 7.94
N MET A 99 -16.78 1.58 7.15
CA MET A 99 -15.55 1.31 6.40
C MET A 99 -14.36 1.01 7.32
N LYS A 100 -14.21 1.77 8.41
CA LYS A 100 -13.20 1.50 9.45
C LYS A 100 -13.35 0.11 10.05
N LYS A 101 -14.59 -0.29 10.37
CA LYS A 101 -14.88 -1.63 10.89
C LYS A 101 -14.50 -2.72 9.88
N LEU A 102 -14.88 -2.55 8.61
CA LEU A 102 -14.55 -3.49 7.54
C LEU A 102 -13.03 -3.62 7.31
N LEU A 103 -12.30 -2.50 7.32
CA LEU A 103 -10.85 -2.53 7.19
C LEU A 103 -10.17 -3.22 8.38
N ARG A 104 -10.64 -2.95 9.60
CA ARG A 104 -10.12 -3.64 10.79
C ARG A 104 -10.32 -5.15 10.71
N LEU A 105 -11.47 -5.60 10.22
CA LEU A 105 -11.75 -7.03 10.00
C LEU A 105 -10.84 -7.62 8.92
N LYS A 106 -10.66 -6.92 7.79
CA LYS A 106 -9.74 -7.32 6.73
C LYS A 106 -8.30 -7.44 7.25
N ASP A 107 -7.83 -6.48 8.03
CA ASP A 107 -6.45 -6.48 8.57
C ASP A 107 -6.25 -7.63 9.57
N GLN A 108 -7.25 -7.90 10.43
CA GLN A 108 -7.24 -9.06 11.33
C GLN A 108 -7.21 -10.39 10.58
N GLU A 109 -8.03 -10.54 9.55
CA GLU A 109 -8.07 -11.73 8.71
C GLU A 109 -6.74 -11.94 7.97
N THR A 110 -6.15 -10.85 7.43
CA THR A 110 -4.84 -10.88 6.76
C THR A 110 -3.75 -11.36 7.71
N GLU A 111 -3.72 -10.89 8.95
CA GLU A 111 -2.76 -11.35 9.96
C GLU A 111 -3.00 -12.81 10.38
N SER A 112 -4.26 -13.25 10.44
CA SER A 112 -4.60 -14.66 10.67
C SER A 112 -4.05 -15.56 9.55
N GLN A 113 -4.28 -15.16 8.30
CA GLN A 113 -3.82 -15.90 7.12
C GLN A 113 -2.29 -15.97 7.05
N LYS A 114 -1.58 -14.88 7.36
CA LYS A 114 -0.11 -14.88 7.46
C LYS A 114 0.41 -15.94 8.43
N LYS A 115 -0.23 -16.09 9.59
CA LYS A 115 0.14 -17.12 10.58
C LYS A 115 -0.09 -18.54 10.05
N ILE A 116 -1.22 -18.78 9.38
CA ILE A 116 -1.51 -20.07 8.76
C ILE A 116 -0.46 -20.42 7.71
N ILE A 117 -0.13 -19.46 6.83
CA ILE A 117 0.89 -19.65 5.79
C ILE A 117 2.25 -19.97 6.42
N ALA A 118 2.66 -19.26 7.47
CA ALA A 118 3.91 -19.54 8.18
C ALA A 118 3.95 -20.96 8.76
N CYS A 119 2.85 -21.42 9.37
CA CYS A 119 2.74 -22.80 9.86
C CYS A 119 2.84 -23.83 8.72
N GLN A 120 2.19 -23.58 7.59
CA GLN A 120 2.24 -24.45 6.42
C GLN A 120 3.66 -24.51 5.82
N GLN A 121 4.35 -23.37 5.71
CA GLN A 121 5.74 -23.30 5.25
C GLN A 121 6.70 -24.09 6.16
N GLN A 122 6.50 -24.00 7.49
CA GLN A 122 7.27 -24.77 8.45
C GLN A 122 7.03 -26.28 8.28
N LEU A 123 5.77 -26.70 8.11
CA LEU A 123 5.43 -28.11 7.87
C LEU A 123 6.06 -28.63 6.58
N ILE A 124 5.98 -27.88 5.49
CA ILE A 124 6.61 -28.24 4.21
C ILE A 124 8.13 -28.41 4.40
N THR A 125 8.78 -27.50 5.12
CA THR A 125 10.21 -27.57 5.38
C THR A 125 10.58 -28.81 6.20
N ASN A 126 9.78 -29.17 7.20
CA ASN A 126 9.99 -30.36 8.00
C ASN A 126 9.83 -31.64 7.16
N LEU A 127 8.77 -31.72 6.35
CA LEU A 127 8.54 -32.86 5.45
C LEU A 127 9.65 -33.00 4.41
N GLN A 128 10.16 -31.89 3.86
CA GLN A 128 11.30 -31.92 2.94
C GLN A 128 12.55 -32.49 3.60
N LYS A 129 12.84 -32.11 4.85
CA LYS A 129 13.96 -32.67 5.62
C LYS A 129 13.78 -34.17 5.88
N GLU A 130 12.59 -34.62 6.27
CA GLU A 130 12.32 -36.04 6.47
C GLU A 130 12.50 -36.84 5.18
N ILE A 131 12.00 -36.34 4.06
CA ILE A 131 12.20 -36.97 2.75
C ILE A 131 13.69 -37.08 2.40
N GLU A 132 14.48 -36.03 2.65
CA GLU A 132 15.93 -36.06 2.41
C GLU A 132 16.66 -37.06 3.31
N LEU A 133 16.24 -37.21 4.57
CA LEU A 133 16.80 -38.20 5.50
C LEU A 133 16.45 -39.64 5.10
N LEU A 134 15.26 -39.87 4.55
CA LEU A 134 14.82 -41.19 4.10
C LEU A 134 15.39 -41.58 2.73
N ARG A 135 15.76 -40.61 1.89
CA ARG A 135 16.23 -40.83 0.51
C ARG A 135 17.45 -41.79 0.41
N PRO A 136 18.47 -41.74 1.28
CA PRO A 136 19.59 -42.69 1.26
C PRO A 136 19.17 -44.10 1.70
N LEU A 137 18.22 -44.22 2.64
CA LEU A 137 17.75 -45.50 3.16
C LEU A 137 16.98 -46.28 2.10
N VAL A 138 16.13 -45.60 1.33
CA VAL A 138 15.41 -46.22 0.21
C VAL A 138 16.38 -46.69 -0.88
N LYS A 139 17.42 -45.91 -1.19
CA LYS A 139 18.47 -46.30 -2.17
C LYS A 139 19.32 -47.49 -1.75
N GLN A 140 19.38 -47.84 -0.47
CA GLN A 140 20.08 -49.03 0.02
C GLN A 140 19.22 -50.30 -0.05
N MET A 141 17.92 -50.16 -0.30
CA MET A 141 16.97 -51.27 -0.44
C MET A 141 16.66 -51.62 -1.90
N GLU A 142 17.17 -50.84 -2.86
CA GLU A 142 17.21 -51.14 -4.31
C GLU A 142 18.51 -51.86 -4.68
#